data_AF-A0A7C7PXN0-F1
#
_entry.id   AF-A0A7C7PXN0-F1
#
_cell.length_a   1.000
_cell.length_b   1.000
_cell.length_c   1.000
_cell.angle_alpha   90.00
_cell.angle_beta   90.00
_cell.angle_gamma   90.00
#
_symmetry.space_group_name_H-M   'P 1'
#
loop_
_entity.id
_entity.type
_entity.pdbx_description
1 polymer ?
#
loop_
_entity_poly.entity_id
_entity_poly.type
_entity_poly.pdbx_seq_one_letter_code
_entity_poly.pdbx_strand_id
1 'polypeptide(L)'
;MALSTFAKVSAVKPSALLNESLIAFVDQIRCTRERLLDVAYHNRGTWEALPDGAKWSPPNKLGYNYLRNATVRDVEDGMALTVRVRDDLRTVITFATDPEAKLITATGVGAHVEDRVPIAFLRCRARQATFAWCISLNGKPARIEWLPVCGEDGNALPKAVAVAMRIVNADGQAWHIVANPDCQSITVQLTSGTKWHTERAFAVR
;
A
#
# COMPACT_ATOMS: atom_id res chain seq x y z
N MET A 1 10.95 6.56 15.43
CA MET A 1 11.12 5.52 16.46
C MET A 1 10.32 4.30 16.00
N ALA A 2 10.98 3.25 15.49
CA ALA A 2 10.32 2.08 14.93
C ALA A 2 9.96 1.09 16.06
N LEU A 3 8.69 0.71 16.16
CA LEU A 3 8.21 -0.33 17.06
C LEU A 3 8.70 -1.69 16.55
N SER A 4 9.69 -2.32 17.21
CA SER A 4 10.09 -3.69 16.88
C SER A 4 9.17 -4.70 17.59
N THR A 5 7.96 -4.88 17.08
CA THR A 5 7.02 -5.89 17.62
C THR A 5 7.44 -7.33 17.26
N PHE A 6 8.44 -7.50 16.37
CA PHE A 6 8.99 -8.79 15.98
C PHE A 6 10.51 -8.69 15.83
N ALA A 7 11.26 -9.49 16.61
CA ALA A 7 12.70 -9.59 16.43
C ALA A 7 13.00 -9.98 14.96
N LYS A 8 13.96 -9.28 14.33
CA LYS A 8 14.45 -9.55 12.95
C LYS A 8 13.53 -9.08 11.80
N VAL A 9 12.63 -8.13 12.06
CA VAL A 9 11.83 -7.42 11.06
C VAL A 9 12.11 -5.92 11.16
N SER A 10 12.41 -5.28 10.03
CA SER A 10 12.46 -3.83 9.88
C SER A 10 11.30 -3.41 8.99
N ALA A 11 10.49 -2.47 9.44
CA ALA A 11 9.37 -1.92 8.68
C ALA A 11 9.35 -0.40 8.82
N VAL A 12 9.20 0.30 7.70
CA VAL A 12 9.04 1.76 7.66
C VAL A 12 7.79 2.08 6.85
N LYS A 13 7.00 3.03 7.35
CA LYS A 13 5.75 3.47 6.73
C LYS A 13 5.68 4.99 6.58
N PRO A 14 6.37 5.59 5.59
CA PRO A 14 6.17 6.99 5.28
C PRO A 14 4.76 7.21 4.73
N SER A 15 4.22 8.40 4.99
CA SER A 15 2.94 8.83 4.45
C SER A 15 2.96 10.31 4.12
N ALA A 16 2.15 10.71 3.14
CA ALA A 16 1.98 12.10 2.75
C ALA A 16 0.51 12.42 2.45
N LEU A 17 0.05 13.56 2.95
CA LEU A 17 -1.16 14.21 2.45
C LEU A 17 -0.76 15.01 1.20
N LEU A 18 -1.17 14.54 0.02
CA LEU A 18 -0.78 15.13 -1.25
C LEU A 18 -1.64 16.34 -1.63
N ASN A 19 -2.91 16.26 -1.27
CA ASN A 19 -3.87 17.37 -1.29
C ASN A 19 -5.02 17.05 -0.30
N GLU A 20 -6.07 17.87 -0.27
CA GLU A 20 -7.23 17.71 0.62
C GLU A 20 -8.00 16.39 0.47
N SER A 21 -7.80 15.67 -0.63
CA SER A 21 -8.55 14.46 -0.97
C SER A 21 -7.69 13.23 -1.22
N LEU A 22 -6.36 13.31 -1.11
CA LEU A 22 -5.46 12.21 -1.45
C LEU A 22 -4.34 12.03 -0.43
N ILE A 23 -4.29 10.83 0.15
CA ILE A 23 -3.25 10.41 1.08
C ILE A 23 -2.49 9.24 0.45
N ALA A 24 -1.16 9.29 0.49
CA ALA A 24 -0.29 8.23 0.00
C ALA A 24 0.51 7.59 1.13
N PHE A 25 0.73 6.27 1.02
CA PHE A 25 1.48 5.45 1.96
C PHE A 25 2.48 4.56 1.22
N VAL A 26 3.59 4.28 1.89
CA VAL A 26 4.61 3.33 1.42
C VAL A 26 5.00 2.43 2.58
N ASP A 27 4.70 1.15 2.53
CA ASP A 27 5.15 0.18 3.52
C ASP A 27 6.35 -0.60 2.95
N GLN A 28 7.56 -0.30 3.44
CA GLN A 28 8.78 -1.05 3.11
C GLN A 28 9.13 -2.00 4.26
N ILE A 29 9.16 -3.29 3.97
CA ILE A 29 9.39 -4.37 4.94
C ILE A 29 10.61 -5.18 4.55
N ARG A 30 11.51 -5.41 5.49
CA ARG A 30 12.71 -6.26 5.34
C ARG A 30 12.80 -7.24 6.50
N CYS A 31 13.02 -8.50 6.17
CA CYS A 31 13.14 -9.60 7.12
C CYS A 31 14.48 -10.32 6.92
N THR A 32 15.01 -10.95 7.98
CA THR A 32 16.24 -11.76 7.86
C THR A 32 16.04 -13.08 7.11
N ARG A 33 14.79 -13.53 6.97
CA ARG A 33 14.38 -14.73 6.23
C ARG A 33 13.00 -14.51 5.63
N GLU A 34 12.58 -15.39 4.73
CA GLU A 34 11.23 -15.36 4.17
C GLU A 34 10.15 -15.47 5.27
N ARG A 35 9.12 -14.64 5.14
CA ARG A 35 7.94 -14.55 6.02
C ARG A 35 6.66 -14.43 5.19
N LEU A 36 5.54 -14.77 5.80
CA LEU A 36 4.23 -14.30 5.34
C LEU A 36 4.05 -12.88 5.86
N LEU A 37 3.81 -11.93 4.95
CA LEU A 37 3.67 -10.51 5.24
C LEU A 37 2.25 -10.08 4.89
N ASP A 38 1.62 -9.34 5.79
CA ASP A 38 0.29 -8.78 5.62
C ASP A 38 0.31 -7.28 5.91
N VAL A 39 -0.16 -6.47 4.96
CA VAL A 39 -0.50 -5.06 5.20
C VAL A 39 -2.01 -4.95 5.25
N ALA A 40 -2.53 -4.63 6.43
CA ALA A 40 -3.96 -4.52 6.68
C ALA A 40 -4.44 -3.07 6.54
N TYR A 41 -5.63 -2.92 5.96
CA TYR A 41 -6.40 -1.70 5.94
C TYR A 41 -7.82 -2.00 6.41
N HIS A 42 -8.38 -1.11 7.24
CA HIS A 42 -9.79 -1.13 7.59
C HIS A 42 -10.34 0.29 7.61
N ASN A 43 -11.61 0.43 7.27
CA ASN A 43 -12.32 1.69 7.37
C ASN A 43 -13.78 1.45 7.70
N ARG A 44 -14.40 2.40 8.39
CA ARG A 44 -15.85 2.35 8.64
C ARG A 44 -16.58 2.51 7.31
N GLY A 45 -17.64 1.72 7.12
CA GLY A 45 -18.48 1.79 5.94
C GLY A 45 -18.90 0.41 5.45
N THR A 46 -19.18 0.32 4.16
CA THR A 46 -19.50 -0.92 3.46
C THR A 46 -18.71 -1.01 2.18
N TRP A 47 -18.28 -2.21 1.80
CA TRP A 47 -17.70 -2.43 0.48
C TRP A 47 -18.70 -2.06 -0.62
N GLU A 48 -18.23 -1.39 -1.65
CA GLU A 48 -19.00 -1.06 -2.84
C GLU A 48 -18.28 -1.64 -4.06
N ALA A 49 -18.97 -2.48 -4.83
CA ALA A 49 -18.45 -3.12 -6.05
C ALA A 49 -17.05 -3.74 -5.87
N LEU A 50 -16.92 -4.72 -4.97
CA LEU A 50 -15.67 -5.49 -4.89
C LEU A 50 -15.40 -6.20 -6.22
N PRO A 51 -14.15 -6.21 -6.70
CA PRO A 51 -13.74 -7.10 -7.78
C PRO A 51 -14.03 -8.56 -7.40
N ASP A 52 -14.34 -9.39 -8.39
CA ASP A 52 -14.53 -10.81 -8.16
C ASP A 52 -13.29 -11.45 -7.53
N GLY A 53 -13.51 -12.44 -6.67
CA GLY A 53 -12.43 -13.13 -5.99
C GLY A 53 -12.85 -14.52 -5.55
N ALA A 54 -11.90 -15.45 -5.50
CA ALA A 54 -12.15 -16.78 -5.01
C ALA A 54 -12.48 -16.75 -3.52
N LYS A 55 -13.37 -17.63 -3.06
CA LYS A 55 -13.65 -17.79 -1.63
C LYS A 55 -12.35 -18.08 -0.88
N TRP A 56 -12.13 -17.37 0.22
CA TRP A 56 -10.97 -17.56 1.08
C TRP A 56 -11.41 -17.90 2.50
N SER A 57 -10.77 -18.90 3.10
CA SER A 57 -11.03 -19.32 4.47
C SER A 57 -9.98 -18.73 5.41
N PRO A 58 -10.35 -17.82 6.33
CA PRO A 58 -9.42 -17.29 7.31
C PRO A 58 -8.83 -18.39 8.19
N PRO A 59 -7.52 -18.34 8.51
CA PRO A 59 -6.93 -19.30 9.43
C PRO A 59 -7.54 -19.13 10.82
N ASN A 60 -7.64 -20.23 11.57
CA ASN A 60 -8.07 -20.18 12.97
C ASN A 60 -6.92 -19.65 13.87
N LYS A 61 -6.65 -18.35 13.75
CA LYS A 61 -5.66 -17.59 14.52
C LYS A 61 -6.30 -16.31 15.04
N LEU A 62 -5.81 -15.80 16.16
CA LEU A 62 -6.28 -14.55 16.77
C LEU A 62 -6.34 -13.43 15.72
N GLY A 63 -7.47 -12.73 15.69
CA GLY A 63 -7.78 -11.69 14.71
C GLY A 63 -8.41 -12.26 13.43
N TYR A 64 -7.76 -13.23 12.79
CA TYR A 64 -8.26 -13.82 11.53
C TYR A 64 -9.56 -14.61 11.69
N ASN A 65 -9.74 -15.30 12.82
CA ASN A 65 -10.93 -16.11 13.10
C ASN A 65 -12.23 -15.31 13.17
N TYR A 66 -12.17 -13.97 13.27
CA TYR A 66 -13.33 -13.09 13.26
C TYR A 66 -13.73 -12.61 11.87
N LEU A 67 -12.92 -12.88 10.84
CA LEU A 67 -13.18 -12.45 9.47
C LEU A 67 -14.30 -13.27 8.83
N ARG A 68 -15.22 -12.58 8.15
CA ARG A 68 -16.35 -13.17 7.41
C ARG A 68 -16.33 -12.71 5.95
N ASN A 69 -17.09 -13.41 5.10
CA ASN A 69 -17.26 -13.08 3.68
C ASN A 69 -15.95 -12.87 2.93
N ALA A 70 -14.93 -13.67 3.29
CA ALA A 70 -13.59 -13.41 2.83
C ALA A 70 -13.35 -13.98 1.43
N THR A 71 -12.72 -13.17 0.59
CA THR A 71 -12.36 -13.52 -0.79
C THR A 71 -10.92 -13.12 -1.06
N VAL A 72 -10.26 -13.80 -2.00
CA VAL A 72 -8.88 -13.57 -2.39
C VAL A 72 -8.78 -13.42 -3.91
N ARG A 73 -7.92 -12.51 -4.37
CA ARG A 73 -7.56 -12.35 -5.78
C ARG A 73 -6.10 -11.89 -5.91
N ASP A 74 -5.58 -11.95 -7.13
CA ASP A 74 -4.31 -11.33 -7.47
C ASP A 74 -4.41 -9.81 -7.47
N VAL A 75 -3.32 -9.13 -7.13
CA VAL A 75 -3.24 -7.68 -7.30
C VAL A 75 -2.86 -7.37 -8.74
N GLU A 76 -3.79 -6.78 -9.47
CA GLU A 76 -3.55 -6.25 -10.81
C GLU A 76 -3.18 -4.77 -10.76
N ASP A 77 -2.47 -4.30 -11.78
CA ASP A 77 -2.08 -2.90 -11.90
C ASP A 77 -3.31 -1.98 -11.90
N GLY A 78 -3.32 -1.00 -10.99
CA GLY A 78 -4.42 -0.05 -10.86
C GLY A 78 -5.64 -0.59 -10.12
N MET A 79 -5.55 -1.78 -9.51
CA MET A 79 -6.65 -2.31 -8.70
C MET A 79 -7.05 -1.34 -7.59
N ALA A 80 -8.36 -1.12 -7.47
CA ALA A 80 -8.96 -0.20 -6.52
C ALA A 80 -10.11 -0.86 -5.74
N LEU A 81 -10.30 -0.44 -4.50
CA LEU A 81 -11.43 -0.83 -3.65
C LEU A 81 -12.22 0.40 -3.24
N THR A 82 -13.53 0.35 -3.41
CA THR A 82 -14.42 1.43 -2.99
C THR A 82 -15.09 1.06 -1.67
N VAL A 83 -15.03 1.98 -0.72
CA VAL A 83 -15.77 1.91 0.54
C VAL A 83 -16.76 3.07 0.57
N ARG A 84 -18.05 2.76 0.65
CA ARG A 84 -19.09 3.73 0.98
C ARG A 84 -19.08 3.96 2.48
N VAL A 85 -18.67 5.15 2.92
CA VAL A 85 -18.57 5.53 4.33
C VAL A 85 -19.92 6.02 4.84
N ARG A 86 -20.61 6.81 4.01
CA ARG A 86 -22.00 7.31 4.17
C ARG A 86 -22.56 7.65 2.78
N ASP A 87 -23.82 8.04 2.68
CA ASP A 87 -24.54 8.14 1.39
C ASP A 87 -23.88 9.10 0.37
N ASP A 88 -23.24 10.16 0.84
CA ASP A 88 -22.55 11.19 0.05
C ASP A 88 -21.02 11.00 0.00
N LEU A 89 -20.44 10.07 0.77
CA LEU A 89 -18.99 9.92 0.91
C LEU A 89 -18.52 8.51 0.54
N ARG A 90 -17.70 8.45 -0.51
CA ARG A 90 -16.94 7.26 -0.91
C ARG A 90 -15.45 7.50 -0.73
N THR A 91 -14.76 6.49 -0.26
CA THR A 91 -13.30 6.44 -0.29
C THR A 91 -12.85 5.35 -1.24
N VAL A 92 -11.78 5.61 -2.00
CA VAL A 92 -11.19 4.63 -2.91
C VAL A 92 -9.76 4.35 -2.50
N ILE A 93 -9.44 3.08 -2.28
CA ILE A 93 -8.09 2.62 -1.97
C ILE A 93 -7.48 2.01 -3.22
N THR A 94 -6.27 2.42 -3.58
CA THR A 94 -5.53 1.91 -4.74
C THR A 94 -4.20 1.33 -4.30
N PHE A 95 -3.72 0.29 -4.97
CA PHE A 95 -2.55 -0.47 -4.54
C PHE A 95 -1.53 -0.66 -5.66
N ALA A 96 -0.25 -0.74 -5.27
CA ALA A 96 0.84 -1.25 -6.07
C ALA A 96 1.78 -2.05 -5.16
N THR A 97 2.22 -3.23 -5.60
CA THR A 97 2.96 -4.17 -4.75
C THR A 97 4.22 -4.68 -5.42
N ASP A 98 5.29 -4.88 -4.63
CA ASP A 98 6.54 -5.51 -5.05
C ASP A 98 7.10 -6.36 -3.89
N PRO A 99 7.13 -7.71 -3.97
CA PRO A 99 6.69 -8.52 -5.09
C PRO A 99 5.15 -8.51 -5.26
N GLU A 100 4.66 -9.22 -6.27
CA GLU A 100 3.24 -9.49 -6.45
C GLU A 100 2.61 -10.04 -5.16
N ALA A 101 1.46 -9.49 -4.80
CA ALA A 101 0.72 -9.85 -3.60
C ALA A 101 -0.69 -10.32 -3.95
N LYS A 102 -1.30 -11.05 -3.04
CA LYS A 102 -2.74 -11.34 -3.07
C LYS A 102 -3.49 -10.24 -2.33
N LEU A 103 -4.61 -9.79 -2.88
CA LEU A 103 -5.57 -8.97 -2.16
C LEU A 103 -6.65 -9.88 -1.54
N ILE A 104 -6.73 -9.84 -0.22
CA ILE A 104 -7.79 -10.48 0.55
C ILE A 104 -8.74 -9.38 1.04
N THR A 105 -10.04 -9.53 0.77
CA THR A 105 -11.07 -8.66 1.34
C THR A 105 -11.97 -9.48 2.24
N ALA A 106 -12.45 -8.89 3.32
CA ALA A 106 -13.35 -9.52 4.27
C ALA A 106 -14.16 -8.44 5.00
N THR A 107 -15.02 -8.89 5.91
CA THR A 107 -15.61 -8.05 6.95
C THR A 107 -15.20 -8.54 8.33
N GLY A 108 -14.80 -7.65 9.22
CA GLY A 108 -14.50 -7.95 10.62
C GLY A 108 -15.53 -7.36 11.59
N VAL A 109 -15.32 -7.65 12.88
CA VAL A 109 -16.14 -7.11 13.99
C VAL A 109 -15.77 -5.66 14.25
N GLY A 110 -16.78 -4.79 14.42
CA GLY A 110 -16.64 -3.36 14.72
C GLY A 110 -16.83 -3.04 16.21
N ALA A 111 -17.64 -2.03 16.50
CA ALA A 111 -17.98 -1.64 17.86
C ALA A 111 -18.90 -2.68 18.53
N HIS A 112 -19.75 -3.32 17.73
CA HIS A 112 -20.64 -4.40 18.14
C HIS A 112 -20.34 -5.70 17.39
N VAL A 113 -20.76 -6.84 17.94
CA VAL A 113 -20.50 -8.17 17.34
C VAL A 113 -21.26 -8.37 16.03
N GLU A 114 -22.30 -7.57 15.80
CA GLU A 114 -23.10 -7.49 14.58
C GLU A 114 -22.44 -6.62 13.51
N ASP A 115 -21.57 -5.68 13.89
CA ASP A 115 -20.90 -4.80 12.94
C ASP A 115 -20.01 -5.59 11.98
N ARG A 116 -20.07 -5.25 10.70
CA ARG A 116 -19.29 -5.89 9.62
C ARG A 116 -18.45 -4.86 8.88
N VAL A 117 -17.35 -4.48 9.51
CA VAL A 117 -16.46 -3.43 9.02
C VAL A 117 -15.60 -3.97 7.86
N PRO A 118 -15.51 -3.27 6.72
CA PRO A 118 -14.58 -3.55 5.63
C PRO A 118 -13.13 -3.73 6.10
N ILE A 119 -12.52 -4.86 5.74
CA ILE A 119 -11.09 -5.12 5.96
C ILE A 119 -10.45 -5.67 4.69
N ALA A 120 -9.32 -5.09 4.29
CA ALA A 120 -8.49 -5.56 3.20
C ALA A 120 -7.08 -5.90 3.70
N PHE A 121 -6.47 -6.92 3.12
CA PHE A 121 -5.08 -7.30 3.34
C PHE A 121 -4.36 -7.47 2.01
N LEU A 122 -3.19 -6.87 1.88
CA LEU A 122 -2.21 -7.28 0.87
C LEU A 122 -1.32 -8.33 1.51
N ARG A 123 -1.28 -9.53 0.90
CA ARG A 123 -0.56 -10.69 1.41
C ARG A 123 0.48 -11.17 0.42
N CYS A 124 1.73 -11.28 0.86
CA CYS A 124 2.77 -11.96 0.09
C CYS A 124 3.66 -12.82 0.99
N ARG A 125 4.41 -13.75 0.39
CA ARG A 125 5.45 -14.51 1.06
C ARG A 125 6.79 -14.03 0.50
N ALA A 126 7.57 -13.34 1.33
CA ALA A 126 8.81 -12.72 0.88
C ALA A 126 9.79 -12.46 2.03
N ARG A 127 11.07 -12.25 1.68
CA ARG A 127 12.08 -11.70 2.60
C ARG A 127 12.01 -10.16 2.66
N GLN A 128 11.55 -9.55 1.58
CA GLN A 128 11.44 -8.10 1.42
C GLN A 128 10.16 -7.80 0.65
N ALA A 129 9.45 -6.74 1.01
CA ALA A 129 8.25 -6.30 0.31
C ALA A 129 8.09 -4.78 0.40
N THR A 130 7.50 -4.21 -0.65
CA THR A 130 7.10 -2.80 -0.75
C THR A 130 5.64 -2.76 -1.17
N PHE A 131 4.81 -2.10 -0.38
CA PHE A 131 3.41 -1.84 -0.72
C PHE A 131 3.21 -0.34 -0.80
N ALA A 132 2.91 0.18 -1.98
CA ALA A 132 2.45 1.56 -2.14
C ALA A 132 0.93 1.55 -2.27
N TRP A 133 0.29 2.49 -1.59
CA TRP A 133 -1.16 2.59 -1.65
C TRP A 133 -1.66 3.98 -1.33
N CYS A 134 -2.79 4.35 -1.93
CA CYS A 134 -3.39 5.66 -1.74
C CYS A 134 -4.83 5.53 -1.25
N ILE A 135 -5.27 6.50 -0.45
CA ILE A 135 -6.67 6.69 -0.09
C ILE A 135 -7.15 7.99 -0.74
N SER A 136 -8.12 7.88 -1.63
CA SER A 136 -8.80 9.02 -2.26
C SER A 136 -10.14 9.25 -1.59
N LEU A 137 -10.40 10.46 -1.12
CA LEU A 137 -11.61 10.85 -0.37
C LEU A 137 -12.73 11.41 -1.26
N ASN A 138 -12.45 11.63 -2.54
CA ASN A 138 -13.40 12.14 -3.53
C ASN A 138 -14.12 11.04 -4.32
N GLY A 139 -13.99 9.77 -3.90
CA GLY A 139 -14.62 8.63 -4.55
C GLY A 139 -14.01 8.22 -5.90
N LYS A 140 -12.86 8.76 -6.31
CA LYS A 140 -12.19 8.41 -7.57
C LYS A 140 -10.81 7.80 -7.30
N PRO A 141 -10.39 6.73 -8.01
CA PRO A 141 -9.09 6.12 -7.80
C PRO A 141 -7.93 7.03 -8.24
N ALA A 142 -6.83 6.97 -7.51
CA ALA A 142 -5.52 7.45 -7.98
C ALA A 142 -4.78 6.35 -8.75
N ARG A 143 -3.84 6.74 -9.60
CA ARG A 143 -2.90 5.81 -10.26
C ARG A 143 -1.55 5.89 -9.57
N ILE A 144 -0.92 4.73 -9.35
CA ILE A 144 0.43 4.61 -8.78
C ILE A 144 1.32 3.97 -9.84
N GLU A 145 2.45 4.59 -10.13
CA GLU A 145 3.44 4.10 -11.09
C GLU A 145 4.80 4.02 -10.40
N TRP A 146 5.46 2.87 -10.47
CA TRP A 146 6.84 2.75 -10.01
C TRP A 146 7.79 3.52 -10.93
N LEU A 147 8.76 4.21 -10.34
CA LEU A 147 9.84 4.87 -11.08
C LEU A 147 11.16 4.13 -10.88
N PRO A 148 12.04 4.11 -11.90
CA PRO A 148 13.38 3.57 -11.75
C PRO A 148 14.17 4.35 -10.69
N VAL A 149 14.81 3.63 -9.78
CA VAL A 149 15.71 4.16 -8.76
C VAL A 149 17.05 3.46 -8.86
N CYS A 150 18.11 4.25 -9.00
CA CYS A 150 19.49 3.78 -9.03
C CYS A 150 20.26 4.28 -7.81
N GLY A 151 21.20 3.48 -7.33
CA GLY A 151 22.20 3.91 -6.35
C GLY A 151 23.27 4.81 -6.98
N GLU A 152 24.24 5.22 -6.16
CA GLU A 152 25.40 6.01 -6.59
C GLU A 152 26.24 5.30 -7.67
N ASP A 153 26.32 3.98 -7.60
CA ASP A 153 27.00 3.12 -8.57
C ASP A 153 26.23 2.98 -9.91
N GLY A 154 25.06 3.59 -10.03
CA GLY A 154 24.18 3.52 -11.20
C GLY A 154 23.34 2.25 -11.29
N ASN A 155 23.50 1.29 -10.37
CA ASN A 155 22.74 0.05 -10.39
C ASN A 155 21.33 0.26 -9.83
N ALA A 156 20.36 -0.48 -10.37
CA ALA A 156 18.99 -0.45 -9.89
C ALA A 156 18.91 -0.96 -8.45
N LEU A 157 18.20 -0.23 -7.59
CA LEU A 157 17.99 -0.63 -6.20
C LEU A 157 16.71 -1.45 -6.05
N PRO A 158 16.70 -2.48 -5.17
CA PRO A 158 15.46 -3.12 -4.75
C PRO A 158 14.51 -2.10 -4.11
N LYS A 159 13.21 -2.17 -4.43
CA LYS A 159 12.20 -1.23 -3.89
C LYS A 159 12.13 -1.23 -2.37
N ALA A 160 12.44 -2.37 -1.74
CA ALA A 160 12.49 -2.49 -0.28
C ALA A 160 13.67 -1.75 0.38
N VAL A 161 14.65 -1.30 -0.42
CA VAL A 161 15.78 -0.45 0.03
C VAL A 161 15.44 1.02 -0.22
N ALA A 162 15.11 1.36 -1.46
CA ALA A 162 14.65 2.69 -1.84
C ALA A 162 13.65 2.57 -2.98
N VAL A 163 12.58 3.37 -2.94
CA VAL A 163 11.54 3.35 -3.95
C VAL A 163 11.10 4.77 -4.29
N ALA A 164 10.77 4.96 -5.56
CA ALA A 164 10.13 6.15 -6.05
C ALA A 164 8.86 5.79 -6.81
N MET A 165 7.86 6.65 -6.72
CA MET A 165 6.60 6.46 -7.42
C MET A 165 6.04 7.79 -7.92
N ARG A 166 5.34 7.72 -9.04
CA ARG A 166 4.48 8.79 -9.53
C ARG A 166 3.04 8.45 -9.17
N ILE A 167 2.37 9.38 -8.50
CA ILE A 167 0.96 9.27 -8.13
C ILE A 167 0.18 10.30 -8.91
N VAL A 168 -0.91 9.88 -9.55
CA VAL A 168 -1.77 10.76 -10.35
C VAL A 168 -3.19 10.65 -9.83
N ASN A 169 -3.82 11.77 -9.47
CA ASN A 169 -5.23 11.76 -9.11
C ASN A 169 -6.14 11.73 -10.36
N ALA A 170 -7.44 11.60 -10.14
CA ALA A 170 -8.41 11.54 -11.23
C ALA A 170 -8.52 12.85 -12.05
N ASP A 171 -8.05 13.97 -11.51
CA ASP A 171 -8.05 15.27 -12.19
C ASP A 171 -6.73 15.53 -12.95
N GLY A 172 -5.82 14.55 -12.98
CA GLY A 172 -4.55 14.61 -13.70
C GLY A 172 -3.40 15.29 -12.94
N GLN A 173 -3.63 15.78 -11.72
CA GLN A 173 -2.56 16.28 -10.85
C GLN A 173 -1.64 15.13 -10.47
N ALA A 174 -0.33 15.37 -10.53
CA ALA A 174 0.68 14.35 -10.29
C ALA A 174 1.69 14.79 -9.22
N TRP A 175 2.13 13.82 -8.42
CA TRP A 175 3.19 13.96 -7.43
C TRP A 175 4.21 12.85 -7.61
N HIS A 176 5.45 13.14 -7.24
CA HIS A 176 6.52 12.16 -7.15
C HIS A 176 6.88 11.97 -5.69
N ILE A 177 6.86 10.72 -5.22
CA ILE A 177 7.24 10.37 -3.86
C ILE A 177 8.48 9.50 -3.89
N VAL A 178 9.39 9.75 -2.95
CA VAL A 178 10.54 8.91 -2.64
C VAL A 178 10.44 8.43 -1.20
N ALA A 179 10.69 7.14 -0.99
CA ALA A 179 10.97 6.54 0.31
C ALA A 179 12.34 5.84 0.27
N ASN A 180 13.26 6.34 1.08
CA ASN A 180 14.67 5.93 1.13
C ASN A 180 15.13 5.87 2.60
N PRO A 181 14.59 4.93 3.39
CA PRO A 181 14.71 4.93 4.86
C PRO A 181 16.15 4.92 5.38
N ASP A 182 17.11 4.45 4.59
CA ASP A 182 18.52 4.39 4.95
C ASP A 182 19.33 5.62 4.47
N CYS A 183 18.67 6.63 3.89
CA CYS A 183 19.27 7.88 3.40
C CYS A 183 20.43 7.66 2.40
N GLN A 184 20.33 6.64 1.55
CA GLN A 184 21.36 6.37 0.53
C GLN A 184 21.35 7.46 -0.55
N SER A 185 22.49 7.74 -1.17
CA SER A 185 22.52 8.63 -2.33
C SER A 185 21.89 7.92 -3.53
N ILE A 186 20.74 8.41 -3.97
CA ILE A 186 19.96 7.78 -5.04
C ILE A 186 19.62 8.75 -6.16
N THR A 187 19.39 8.19 -7.34
CA THR A 187 18.89 8.89 -8.52
C THR A 187 17.57 8.28 -8.96
N VAL A 188 16.52 9.10 -9.05
CA VAL A 188 15.22 8.72 -9.61
C VAL A 188 15.12 9.20 -11.05
N GLN A 189 14.67 8.34 -11.95
CA GLN A 189 14.34 8.72 -13.32
C GLN A 189 12.86 9.10 -13.41
N LEU A 190 12.57 10.39 -13.64
CA LEU A 190 11.21 10.89 -13.80
C LEU A 190 10.68 10.60 -15.22
N THR A 191 9.36 10.61 -15.39
CA THR A 191 8.70 10.39 -16.69
C THR A 191 9.03 11.45 -17.73
N SER A 192 9.45 12.65 -17.30
CA SER A 192 9.96 13.72 -18.17
C SER A 192 11.38 13.45 -18.71
N GLY A 193 12.05 12.39 -18.25
CA GLY A 193 13.47 12.13 -18.50
C GLY A 193 14.41 12.88 -17.56
N THR A 194 13.89 13.81 -16.74
CA THR A 194 14.68 14.51 -15.72
C THR A 194 15.13 13.54 -14.63
N LYS A 195 16.38 13.70 -14.16
CA LYS A 195 16.91 12.97 -13.01
C LYS A 195 16.66 13.75 -11.72
N TRP A 196 16.22 13.06 -10.68
CA TRP A 196 16.06 13.62 -9.34
C TRP A 196 17.02 12.92 -8.38
N HIS A 197 18.01 13.66 -7.90
CA HIS A 197 18.98 13.20 -6.91
C HIS A 197 18.50 13.53 -5.49
N THR A 198 18.59 12.58 -4.56
CA THR A 198 18.26 12.82 -3.16
C THR A 198 18.90 11.81 -2.22
N GLU A 199 19.14 12.24 -0.98
CA GLU A 199 19.54 11.41 0.17
C GLU A 199 18.50 11.45 1.29
N ARG A 200 17.35 12.11 1.05
CA ARG A 200 16.33 12.29 2.08
C ARG A 200 15.62 10.98 2.34
N ALA A 201 15.36 10.70 3.62
CA ALA A 201 14.59 9.52 4.03
C ALA A 201 13.21 9.43 3.36
N PHE A 202 12.59 10.60 3.15
CA PHE A 202 11.32 10.75 2.46
C PHE A 202 11.27 12.11 1.77
N ALA A 203 10.73 12.16 0.57
CA ALA A 203 10.54 13.41 -0.16
C ALA A 203 9.32 13.34 -1.08
N VAL A 204 8.70 14.50 -1.30
CA VAL A 204 7.57 14.68 -2.22
C VAL A 204 7.92 15.85 -3.14
N ARG A 205 7.61 15.72 -4.43
CA ARG A 205 7.80 16.74 -5.46
C ARG A 205 6.60 16.83 -6.38
#